data_AF-A0A4U7DUL0-F1
#
_entry.id   AF-A0A4U7DUL0-F1
#
_cell.length_a   1.000
_cell.length_b   1.000
_cell.length_c   1.000
_cell.angle_alpha   90.00
_cell.angle_beta   90.00
_cell.angle_gamma   90.00
#
_symmetry.space_group_name_H-M   'P 1'
#
loop_
_entity.id
_entity.type
_entity.pdbx_description
1 polymer ?
#
loop_
_entity_poly.entity_id
_entity_poly.type
_entity_poly.pdbx_seq_one_letter_code
_entity_poly.pdbx_strand_id
1 'polypeptide(L)'
;MSDGPSPVERARTEPRAHAVAVVAAVAVGVALASVHWLGLIAAGALASLAAPTVRRGVAYALGAGVVALAAFAVSLGPAAAAVPGMRPITYVAVGAGLALPLFGSLARAVAT
;
A
#
# COMPACT_ATOMS: atom_id res chain seq x y z
N MET A 1 26.06 -6.24 -23.76
CA MET A 1 25.18 -5.50 -22.84
C MET A 1 23.76 -5.72 -23.30
N SER A 2 22.96 -6.49 -22.57
CA SER A 2 21.56 -6.69 -22.94
C SER A 2 20.76 -5.47 -22.45
N ASP A 3 20.60 -4.45 -23.30
CA ASP A 3 19.68 -3.34 -23.04
C ASP A 3 18.24 -3.82 -23.28
N GLY A 4 17.79 -4.74 -22.43
CA GLY A 4 16.38 -5.03 -22.26
C GLY A 4 15.74 -3.92 -21.42
N PRO A 5 14.42 -3.67 -21.58
CA PRO A 5 13.71 -2.71 -20.74
C PRO A 5 13.94 -3.04 -19.25
N SER A 6 14.23 -2.00 -18.46
CA SER A 6 14.49 -2.15 -17.03
C SER A 6 13.29 -2.82 -16.33
N PRO A 7 13.49 -3.50 -15.18
CA PRO A 7 12.38 -4.17 -14.47
C PRO A 7 11.19 -3.24 -14.18
N VAL A 8 11.46 -1.95 -13.95
CA VAL A 8 10.45 -0.91 -13.73
C VAL A 8 9.71 -0.56 -15.02
N GLU A 9 10.44 -0.46 -16.14
CA GLU A 9 9.87 -0.22 -17.47
C GLU A 9 8.92 -1.36 -17.87
N ARG A 10 9.35 -2.61 -17.65
CA ARG A 10 8.54 -3.80 -17.92
C ARG A 10 7.30 -3.86 -17.03
N ALA A 11 7.46 -3.55 -15.74
CA ALA A 11 6.34 -3.46 -14.81
C ALA A 11 5.30 -2.39 -15.23
N ARG A 12 5.70 -1.32 -15.93
CA ARG A 12 4.77 -0.27 -16.38
C ARG A 12 4.09 -0.57 -17.71
N THR A 13 4.69 -1.42 -18.55
CA THR A 13 4.28 -1.64 -19.94
C THR A 13 3.59 -2.98 -20.16
N GLU A 14 3.95 -4.02 -19.39
CA GLU A 14 3.38 -5.36 -19.51
C GLU A 14 2.31 -5.62 -18.44
N PRO A 15 1.06 -5.98 -18.81
CA PRO A 15 -0.05 -6.15 -17.87
C PRO A 15 0.21 -7.17 -16.75
N ARG A 16 0.87 -8.29 -17.06
CA ARG A 16 1.19 -9.33 -16.08
C ARG A 16 2.28 -8.90 -15.12
N ALA A 17 3.37 -8.32 -15.64
CA ALA A 17 4.47 -7.81 -14.81
C ALA A 17 4.00 -6.69 -13.89
N HIS A 18 3.12 -5.81 -14.39
CA HIS A 18 2.46 -4.76 -13.62
C HIS A 18 1.68 -5.32 -12.43
N ALA A 19 0.81 -6.29 -12.68
CA ALA A 19 0.01 -6.91 -11.62
C ALA A 19 0.89 -7.56 -10.55
N VAL A 20 1.93 -8.31 -10.96
CA VAL A 20 2.89 -8.93 -10.02
C VAL A 20 3.62 -7.87 -9.20
N ALA A 21 4.09 -6.79 -9.83
CA ALA A 21 4.79 -5.70 -9.14
C ALA A 21 3.90 -5.02 -8.10
N VAL A 22 2.63 -4.75 -8.43
CA VAL A 22 1.65 -4.16 -7.49
C VAL A 22 1.37 -5.12 -6.34
N VAL A 23 1.13 -6.40 -6.61
CA VAL A 23 0.86 -7.41 -5.57
C VAL A 23 2.06 -7.54 -4.63
N ALA A 24 3.28 -7.63 -5.17
CA ALA A 24 4.50 -7.70 -4.38
C ALA A 24 4.72 -6.44 -3.52
N ALA A 25 4.53 -5.25 -4.12
CA ALA A 25 4.63 -3.97 -3.42
C ALA A 25 3.66 -3.88 -2.22
N VAL A 26 2.39 -4.26 -2.45
CA VAL A 26 1.37 -4.25 -1.40
C VAL A 26 1.69 -5.31 -0.33
N ALA A 27 2.06 -6.52 -0.72
CA ALA A 27 2.40 -7.59 0.22
C ALA A 27 3.58 -7.20 1.13
N VAL A 28 4.67 -6.66 0.54
CA VAL A 28 5.84 -6.17 1.30
C VAL A 28 5.44 -5.03 2.22
N GLY A 29 4.68 -4.05 1.72
CA GLY A 29 4.20 -2.92 2.53
C GLY A 29 3.34 -3.35 3.72
N VAL A 30 2.40 -4.28 3.50
CA VAL A 30 1.53 -4.83 4.56
C VAL A 30 2.34 -5.65 5.56
N ALA A 31 3.31 -6.43 5.11
CA ALA A 31 4.21 -7.18 5.99
C ALA A 31 5.07 -6.26 6.85
N LEU A 32 5.53 -5.13 6.32
CA LEU A 32 6.20 -4.11 7.13
C LEU A 32 5.23 -3.45 8.11
N ALA A 33 4.00 -3.17 7.68
CA ALA A 33 2.96 -2.53 8.49
C ALA A 33 2.55 -3.38 9.70
N SER A 34 2.65 -4.71 9.61
CA SER A 34 2.36 -5.61 10.74
C SER A 34 3.42 -5.55 11.85
N VAL A 35 4.66 -5.19 11.51
CA VAL A 35 5.75 -4.99 12.47
C VAL A 35 5.77 -3.56 13.00
N HIS A 36 5.59 -2.58 12.11
CA HIS A 36 5.62 -1.17 12.48
C HIS A 36 4.73 -0.32 11.58
N TRP A 37 3.99 0.63 12.16
CA TRP A 37 3.03 1.49 11.46
C TRP A 37 3.62 2.29 10.28
N LEU A 38 4.92 2.62 10.30
CA LEU A 38 5.61 3.24 9.15
C LEU A 38 5.58 2.38 7.89
N GLY A 39 5.35 1.07 8.01
CA GLY A 39 5.12 0.19 6.87
C GLY A 39 3.92 0.60 6.01
N LEU A 40 2.93 1.32 6.56
CA LEU A 40 1.82 1.90 5.79
C LEU A 40 2.30 2.96 4.79
N ILE A 41 3.29 3.77 5.19
CA ILE A 41 3.91 4.77 4.29
C ILE A 41 4.65 4.02 3.17
N ALA A 42 5.42 2.99 3.52
CA ALA A 42 6.14 2.17 2.54
C ALA A 42 5.17 1.47 1.56
N ALA A 43 4.05 0.94 2.05
CA ALA A 43 3.00 0.33 1.22
C ALA A 43 2.46 1.32 0.18
N GLY A 44 2.13 2.54 0.62
CA GLY A 44 1.66 3.61 -0.27
C GLY A 44 2.70 4.04 -1.29
N ALA A 45 3.96 4.19 -0.86
CA ALA A 45 5.06 4.56 -1.74
C ALA A 45 5.31 3.49 -2.82
N LEU A 46 5.48 2.23 -2.42
CA LEU A 46 5.75 1.12 -3.33
C LEU A 46 4.60 0.91 -4.33
N ALA A 47 3.35 0.95 -3.85
CA ALA A 47 2.17 0.83 -4.71
C ALA A 47 2.06 2.01 -5.71
N SER A 48 2.35 3.24 -5.26
CA SER A 48 2.32 4.43 -6.11
C SER A 48 3.41 4.42 -7.19
N LEU A 49 4.61 3.93 -6.87
CA LEU A 49 5.73 3.85 -7.82
C LEU A 49 5.49 2.86 -8.96
N ALA A 50 4.75 1.77 -8.69
CA ALA A 50 4.34 0.80 -9.69
C ALA A 50 3.30 1.36 -10.67
N ALA A 51 2.50 2.35 -10.28
CA ALA A 51 1.45 2.88 -11.14
C ALA A 51 2.01 3.60 -12.40
N PRO A 52 1.27 3.63 -13.52
CA PRO A 52 1.71 4.32 -14.73
C PRO A 52 1.41 5.84 -14.71
N THR A 53 0.50 6.32 -13.86
CA THR A 53 0.18 7.77 -13.73
C THR A 53 0.02 8.16 -12.27
N VAL A 54 0.15 9.47 -11.97
CA VAL A 54 -0.02 10.00 -10.59
C VAL A 54 -1.39 9.65 -10.01
N ARG A 55 -2.47 9.86 -10.78
CA ARG A 55 -3.84 9.54 -10.34
C ARG A 55 -4.02 8.06 -10.00
N ARG A 56 -3.42 7.16 -10.80
CA ARG A 56 -3.42 5.72 -10.50
C ARG A 56 -2.53 5.39 -9.30
N GLY A 57 -1.43 6.11 -9.10
CA GLY A 57 -0.57 5.94 -7.93
C GLY A 57 -1.27 6.25 -6.62
N VAL A 58 -2.03 7.35 -6.57
CA VAL A 58 -2.90 7.68 -5.43
C VAL A 58 -3.96 6.58 -5.21
N ALA A 59 -4.60 6.11 -6.27
CA ALA A 59 -5.59 5.04 -6.18
C ALA A 59 -4.98 3.72 -5.66
N TYR A 60 -3.78 3.36 -6.09
CA TYR A 60 -3.08 2.15 -5.63
C TYR A 60 -2.64 2.27 -4.18
N ALA A 61 -2.16 3.44 -3.77
CA ALA A 61 -1.81 3.70 -2.38
C ALA A 61 -3.04 3.61 -1.47
N LEU A 62 -4.18 4.18 -1.88
CA LEU A 62 -5.43 4.03 -1.16
C LEU A 62 -5.89 2.57 -1.08
N GLY A 63 -5.79 1.84 -2.20
CA GLY A 63 -6.09 0.41 -2.25
C GLY A 63 -5.20 -0.40 -1.29
N ALA A 64 -3.90 -0.10 -1.22
CA ALA A 64 -2.97 -0.72 -0.29
C ALA A 64 -3.38 -0.47 1.18
N GLY A 65 -3.83 0.76 1.49
CA GLY A 65 -4.38 1.10 2.80
C GLY A 65 -5.62 0.30 3.17
N VAL A 66 -6.56 0.15 2.23
CA VAL A 66 -7.76 -0.69 2.40
C VAL A 66 -7.38 -2.15 2.62
N VAL A 67 -6.42 -2.69 1.86
CA VAL A 67 -5.91 -4.06 2.05
C VAL A 67 -5.25 -4.23 3.42
N ALA A 68 -4.45 -3.26 3.87
CA ALA A 68 -3.83 -3.29 5.20
C ALA A 68 -4.89 -3.26 6.32
N LEU A 69 -5.93 -2.43 6.19
CA LEU A 69 -7.03 -2.37 7.14
C LEU A 69 -7.85 -3.67 7.15
N ALA A 70 -8.10 -4.27 5.99
CA ALA A 70 -8.78 -5.56 5.89
C ALA A 70 -7.93 -6.66 6.54
N ALA A 71 -6.62 -6.72 6.25
CA ALA A 71 -5.71 -7.67 6.86
C ALA A 71 -5.64 -7.51 8.39
N PHE A 72 -5.59 -6.27 8.88
CA PHE A 72 -5.67 -5.98 10.30
C PHE A 72 -6.99 -6.44 10.91
N ALA A 73 -8.14 -6.13 10.29
CA ALA A 73 -9.45 -6.56 10.78
C ALA A 73 -9.57 -8.09 10.84
N VAL A 74 -9.06 -8.80 9.82
CA VAL A 74 -8.99 -10.27 9.81
C VAL A 74 -8.09 -10.78 10.94
N SER A 75 -6.95 -10.14 11.19
CA SER A 75 -6.01 -10.55 12.24
C SER A 75 -6.56 -10.45 13.66
N LEU A 76 -7.59 -9.63 13.88
CA LEU A 76 -8.29 -9.52 15.18
C LEU A 76 -9.09 -10.78 15.52
N GLY A 77 -9.54 -11.54 14.53
CA GLY A 77 -10.34 -12.74 14.72
C GLY A 77 -11.56 -12.49 15.64
N PRO A 78 -11.80 -13.34 16.67
CA PRO A 78 -12.91 -13.16 17.61
C PRO A 78 -12.90 -11.82 18.36
N ALA A 79 -11.74 -11.19 18.56
CA ALA A 79 -11.62 -9.92 19.27
C ALA A 79 -12.23 -8.74 18.49
N ALA A 80 -12.52 -8.92 17.19
CA ALA A 80 -13.18 -7.91 16.35
C ALA A 80 -14.52 -7.43 16.94
N ALA A 81 -15.21 -8.27 17.73
CA ALA A 81 -16.46 -7.91 18.39
C ALA A 81 -16.32 -6.76 19.40
N ALA A 82 -15.12 -6.54 19.97
CA ALA A 82 -14.86 -5.47 20.93
C ALA A 82 -14.54 -4.12 20.27
N VAL A 83 -14.16 -4.11 18.99
CA VAL A 83 -13.69 -2.93 18.25
C VAL A 83 -14.64 -1.72 18.30
N PRO A 84 -15.98 -1.88 18.22
CA PRO A 84 -16.90 -0.74 18.33
C PRO A 84 -16.82 -0.03 19.68
N GLY A 85 -16.47 -0.74 20.75
CA GLY A 85 -16.32 -0.20 22.11
C GLY A 85 -14.96 0.47 22.37
N MET A 86 -13.97 0.27 21.50
CA MET A 86 -12.60 0.80 21.67
C MET A 86 -12.41 2.25 21.16
N ARG A 87 -13.51 2.98 20.93
CA ARG A 87 -13.42 4.37 20.49
C ARG A 87 -12.72 5.22 21.57
N PRO A 88 -11.82 6.15 21.21
CA PRO A 88 -11.58 6.63 19.84
C PRO A 88 -10.47 5.92 19.06
N ILE A 89 -9.74 4.94 19.64
CA ILE A 89 -8.54 4.35 19.02
C ILE A 89 -8.82 3.77 17.62
N THR A 90 -10.03 3.25 17.41
CA THR A 90 -10.50 2.72 16.13
C THR A 90 -10.45 3.77 15.02
N TYR A 91 -10.76 5.04 15.33
CA TYR A 91 -10.69 6.13 14.36
C TYR A 91 -9.24 6.46 13.96
N VAL A 92 -8.31 6.36 14.91
CA VAL A 92 -6.88 6.55 14.64
C VAL A 92 -6.36 5.45 13.72
N ALA A 93 -6.73 4.19 13.98
CA ALA A 93 -6.35 3.06 13.14
C ALA A 93 -6.87 3.21 11.70
N VAL A 94 -8.16 3.52 11.54
CA VAL A 94 -8.77 3.74 10.21
C VAL A 94 -8.14 4.97 9.53
N GLY A 95 -8.01 6.08 10.24
CA GLY A 95 -7.41 7.30 9.73
C GLY A 95 -5.97 7.10 9.27
N ALA A 96 -5.13 6.47 10.11
CA ALA A 96 -3.74 6.15 9.77
C ALA A 96 -3.65 5.15 8.60
N GLY A 97 -4.50 4.12 8.59
CA GLY A 97 -4.54 3.11 7.52
C GLY A 97 -4.89 3.67 6.15
N LEU A 98 -5.56 4.84 6.08
CA LEU A 98 -5.86 5.52 4.83
C LEU A 98 -4.89 6.67 4.54
N ALA A 99 -4.58 7.49 5.55
CA ALA A 99 -3.78 8.71 5.38
C ALA A 99 -2.28 8.42 5.16
N LEU A 100 -1.70 7.45 5.86
CA LEU A 100 -0.27 7.16 5.74
C LEU A 100 0.12 6.56 4.38
N PRO A 101 -0.66 5.63 3.79
CA PRO A 101 -0.40 5.20 2.42
C PRO A 101 -0.58 6.34 1.41
N LEU A 102 -1.61 7.17 1.57
CA LEU A 102 -1.77 8.37 0.73
C LEU A 102 -0.58 9.31 0.85
N PHE A 103 -0.06 9.54 2.06
CA PHE A 103 1.17 10.30 2.27
C PHE A 103 2.38 9.64 1.58
N GLY A 104 2.54 8.32 1.70
CA GLY A 104 3.58 7.56 1.01
C GLY A 104 3.51 7.70 -0.52
N SER A 105 2.32 7.87 -1.09
CA SER A 105 2.13 8.04 -2.53
C SER A 105 2.87 9.26 -3.11
N LEU A 106 3.18 10.25 -2.27
CA LEU A 106 3.95 11.45 -2.61
C LEU A 106 5.39 11.11 -3.01
N ALA A 107 5.94 9.97 -2.60
CA ALA A 107 7.27 9.51 -3.02
C ALA A 107 7.42 9.46 -4.55
N ARG A 108 6.32 9.24 -5.26
CA ARG A 108 6.29 9.28 -6.73
C ARG A 108 6.61 10.67 -7.29
N ALA A 109 6.13 11.74 -6.66
CA ALA A 109 6.36 13.11 -7.13
C ALA A 109 7.84 13.51 -7.07
N VAL A 110 8.62 12.84 -6.22
CA VAL A 110 10.08 13.03 -6.11
C VAL A 110 10.83 12.15 -7.12
N ALA A 111 10.21 11.07 -7.59
CA ALA A 111 10.81 10.09 -8.50
C ALA A 111 10.45 10.30 -9.98
N THR A 112 9.73 11.38 -10.30
CA THR A 112 9.38 11.85 -11.66
C THR A 112 10.29 12.96 -12.10
#